data_AF-A0A078FZD5-F1
#
_entry.id   AF-A0A078FZD5-F1
#
_cell.length_a   1.000
_cell.length_b   1.000
_cell.length_c   1.000
_cell.angle_alpha   90.00
_cell.angle_beta   90.00
_cell.angle_gamma   90.00
#
_symmetry.space_group_name_H-M   'P 1'
#
loop_
_entity.id
_entity.type
_entity.pdbx_description
1 polymer ?
#
loop_
_entity_poly.entity_id
_entity_poly.type
_entity_poly.pdbx_seq_one_letter_code
_entity_poly.pdbx_strand_id
1 'polypeptide(L)'
;MTGLKTDYKVVNETEPQLEKVLDIYEERLKISRFLAGNRFTLADLFHLPNIEYLMNTTTKRLFENRPNVHRWVAKIMARPAWRKACDANAWYNEMEN
;
A
#
# COMPACT_ATOMS: atom_id res chain seq x y z
N MET A 1 -6.81 -15.12 -10.47
CA MET A 1 -5.46 -15.24 -11.06
C MET A 1 -4.60 -16.01 -10.07
N THR A 2 -4.23 -17.26 -10.34
CA THR A 2 -3.29 -17.99 -9.48
C THR A 2 -1.88 -17.54 -9.84
N GLY A 3 -1.19 -16.90 -8.89
CA GLY A 3 0.19 -16.44 -9.07
C GLY A 3 1.19 -17.60 -9.16
N LEU A 4 2.44 -17.26 -9.49
CA LEU A 4 3.56 -18.19 -9.37
C LEU A 4 3.77 -18.56 -7.89
N LYS A 5 4.38 -19.72 -7.64
CA LYS A 5 4.80 -20.10 -6.29
C LYS A 5 5.77 -19.04 -5.76
N THR A 6 5.51 -18.54 -4.55
CA THR A 6 6.36 -17.53 -3.91
C THR A 6 7.80 -18.01 -3.78
N ASP A 7 8.74 -17.22 -4.27
CA ASP A 7 10.17 -17.40 -4.01
C ASP A 7 10.57 -16.65 -2.74
N TYR A 8 10.61 -17.38 -1.63
CA TYR A 8 10.96 -16.81 -0.33
C TYR A 8 12.41 -16.33 -0.23
N LYS A 9 13.32 -16.80 -1.10
CA LYS A 9 14.69 -16.27 -1.14
C LYS A 9 14.66 -14.80 -1.57
N VAL A 10 13.94 -14.49 -2.65
CA VAL A 10 13.79 -13.12 -3.14
C VAL A 10 13.06 -12.25 -2.13
N VAL A 11 12.02 -12.75 -1.48
CA VAL A 11 11.30 -12.01 -0.41
C VAL A 11 12.26 -11.63 0.71
N ASN A 12 13.03 -12.58 1.25
CA ASN A 12 13.96 -12.34 2.35
C ASN A 12 15.10 -11.36 1.97
N GLU A 13 15.54 -11.36 0.71
CA GLU A 13 16.57 -10.44 0.21
C GLU A 13 16.05 -9.01 -0.02
N THR A 14 14.75 -8.87 -0.31
CA THR A 14 14.12 -7.58 -0.66
C THR A 14 13.44 -6.90 0.53
N GLU A 15 12.92 -7.65 1.50
CA GLU A 15 12.28 -7.09 2.70
C GLU A 15 13.19 -6.08 3.45
N PRO A 16 14.49 -6.34 3.68
CA PRO A 16 15.37 -5.35 4.34
C PRO A 16 15.56 -4.06 3.54
N GLN A 17 15.40 -4.10 2.21
CA GLN A 17 15.47 -2.90 1.37
C GLN A 17 14.19 -2.08 1.51
N LEU A 18 13.04 -2.76 1.54
CA LEU A 18 11.75 -2.12 1.80
C LEU A 18 11.69 -1.52 3.21
N GLU A 19 12.23 -2.20 4.22
CA GLU A 19 12.34 -1.68 5.59
C GLU A 19 13.02 -0.32 5.63
N LYS A 20 14.18 -0.16 4.96
CA LYS A 20 14.90 1.12 4.88
C LYS A 20 14.08 2.23 4.24
N VAL A 21 13.33 1.93 3.18
CA VAL A 21 12.45 2.90 2.53
C VAL A 21 11.31 3.30 3.47
N LEU A 22 10.72 2.33 4.17
CA LEU A 22 9.63 2.59 5.11
C LEU A 22 10.09 3.35 6.35
N ASP A 23 11.34 3.21 6.78
CA ASP A 23 11.93 4.03 7.86
C ASP A 23 12.04 5.50 7.45
N ILE A 24 12.43 5.77 6.20
CA ILE A 24 12.42 7.14 5.65
C ILE A 24 10.98 7.68 5.58
N TYR A 25 10.02 6.84 5.19
CA TYR A 25 8.62 7.23 5.11
C TYR A 25 8.03 7.51 6.49
N GLU A 26 8.43 6.75 7.51
CA GLU A 26 8.00 6.97 8.89
C GLU A 26 8.39 8.36 9.38
N GLU A 27 9.65 8.77 9.19
CA GLU A 27 10.10 10.12 9.54
C GLU A 27 9.44 11.21 8.69
N ARG A 28 9.24 10.96 7.39
CA ARG A 28 8.52 11.91 6.52
C ARG A 28 7.06 12.10 6.93
N LEU A 29 6.38 11.02 7.30
CA LEU A 29 4.98 11.00 7.68
C LEU A 29 4.76 11.44 9.13
N LYS A 30 5.82 11.55 9.92
CA LYS A 30 5.78 12.23 11.23
C LYS A 30 5.50 13.73 11.10
N ILE A 31 6.04 14.37 10.06
CA ILE A 31 5.91 15.81 9.82
C ILE A 31 4.80 16.19 8.83
N SER A 32 4.23 15.22 8.12
CA SER A 32 3.22 15.47 7.08
C SER A 32 2.18 14.36 7.00
N ARG A 33 0.95 14.71 6.59
CA ARG A 33 -0.15 13.73 6.53
C ARG A 33 0.01 12.68 5.43
N PHE A 34 0.68 13.05 4.35
CA PHE A 34 0.88 12.29 3.10
C PHE A 34 2.31 12.51 2.60
N LEU A 35 2.78 11.71 1.64
CA LEU A 35 4.19 11.73 1.22
C LEU A 35 4.64 13.10 0.69
N ALA A 36 3.78 13.78 -0.06
CA ALA A 36 4.05 15.09 -0.66
C ALA A 36 3.61 16.28 0.22
N GLY A 37 3.14 16.05 1.47
CA GLY A 37 2.69 17.12 2.36
C GLY A 37 1.33 16.81 3.00
N ASN A 38 0.48 17.82 3.19
CA ASN A 38 -0.78 17.66 3.93
C ASN A 38 -2.00 17.33 3.06
N ARG A 39 -1.82 17.18 1.74
CA ARG A 39 -2.86 16.78 0.79
C ARG A 39 -2.47 15.46 0.13
N PHE A 40 -3.49 14.64 -0.15
CA PHE A 40 -3.33 13.43 -0.96
C PHE A 40 -2.94 13.84 -2.39
N THR A 41 -1.92 13.18 -2.94
CA THR A 41 -1.42 13.46 -4.29
C THR A 41 -1.17 12.17 -5.06
N LEU A 42 -0.72 12.32 -6.30
CA LEU A 42 -0.29 11.22 -7.13
C LEU A 42 0.84 10.39 -6.50
N ALA A 43 1.71 11.01 -5.67
CA ALA A 43 2.75 10.30 -4.93
C ALA A 43 2.16 9.22 -4.00
N ASP A 44 1.03 9.49 -3.35
CA ASP A 44 0.35 8.53 -2.48
C ASP A 44 -0.42 7.48 -3.31
N LEU A 45 -1.05 7.90 -4.41
CA LEU A 45 -1.83 7.04 -5.29
C LEU A 45 -0.99 5.92 -5.91
N PHE A 46 0.23 6.21 -6.36
CA PHE A 46 1.10 5.20 -7.00
C PHE A 46 1.50 4.04 -6.08
N HIS A 47 1.39 4.21 -4.77
CA HIS A 47 1.70 3.16 -3.81
C HIS A 47 0.54 2.18 -3.60
N LEU A 48 -0.69 2.60 -3.86
CA LEU A 48 -1.90 1.85 -3.53
C LEU A 48 -1.95 0.43 -4.11
N PRO A 49 -1.66 0.19 -5.42
CA PRO A 49 -1.71 -1.17 -5.98
C PRO A 49 -0.76 -2.14 -5.29
N ASN A 50 0.49 -1.72 -5.05
CA ASN A 50 1.50 -2.58 -4.44
C ASN A 50 1.20 -2.83 -2.96
N ILE A 51 0.76 -1.80 -2.24
CA ILE A 51 0.37 -1.92 -0.83
C ILE A 51 -0.83 -2.86 -0.68
N GLU A 52 -1.85 -2.76 -1.53
CA GLU A 52 -3.01 -3.66 -1.51
C GLU A 52 -2.59 -5.14 -1.58
N TYR A 53 -1.66 -5.48 -2.47
CA TYR A 53 -1.14 -6.84 -2.54
C TYR A 53 -0.30 -7.22 -1.31
N LEU A 54 0.60 -6.34 -0.86
CA LEU A 54 1.49 -6.62 0.27
C LEU A 54 0.73 -6.76 1.60
N MET A 55 -0.37 -6.01 1.79
CA MET A 55 -1.22 -6.12 2.98
C MET A 55 -1.90 -7.49 3.12
N ASN A 56 -1.99 -8.26 2.04
CA ASN A 56 -2.49 -9.65 2.02
C ASN A 56 -1.38 -10.70 2.24
N THR A 57 -0.16 -10.29 2.63
CA THR A 57 0.98 -11.18 2.87
C THR A 57 1.55 -11.00 4.28
N THR A 58 2.55 -11.81 4.66
CA THR A 58 3.28 -11.64 5.93
C THR A 58 4.09 -10.34 5.98
N THR A 59 4.45 -9.78 4.83
CA THR A 59 5.21 -8.52 4.71
C THR A 59 4.42 -7.30 5.23
N LYS A 60 3.08 -7.42 5.39
CA LYS A 60 2.24 -6.37 5.99
C LYS A 60 2.75 -5.86 7.34
N ARG A 61 3.44 -6.73 8.10
CA ARG A 61 4.09 -6.40 9.38
C ARG A 61 5.01 -5.18 9.26
N LEU A 62 5.66 -4.98 8.11
CA LEU A 62 6.56 -3.85 7.89
C LEU A 62 5.81 -2.52 7.88
N PHE A 63 4.57 -2.50 7.40
CA PHE A 63 3.73 -1.31 7.41
C PHE A 63 3.07 -1.12 8.79
N GLU A 64 2.60 -2.20 9.41
CA GLU A 64 1.89 -2.17 10.70
C GLU A 64 2.80 -1.77 11.88
N ASN A 65 4.08 -2.16 11.86
CA ASN A 65 5.02 -1.85 12.95
C ASN A 65 5.48 -0.38 12.98
N ARG A 66 5.09 0.43 11.99
CA ARG A 66 5.51 1.83 11.83
C ARG A 66 4.28 2.73 11.94
N PRO A 67 4.03 3.42 13.07
CA PRO A 67 2.74 4.03 13.35
C PRO A 67 2.33 5.12 12.34
N ASN A 68 3.26 5.95 11.85
CA ASN A 68 2.94 6.98 10.87
C ASN A 68 2.68 6.39 9.48
N VAL A 69 3.46 5.40 9.06
CA VAL A 69 3.24 4.61 7.84
C VAL A 69 1.90 3.87 7.93
N HIS A 70 1.63 3.15 9.01
CA HIS A 70 0.39 2.42 9.22
C HIS A 70 -0.83 3.35 9.11
N ARG A 71 -0.80 4.51 9.79
CA ARG A 71 -1.83 5.53 9.69
C ARG A 71 -2.02 6.01 8.23
N TRP A 72 -0.92 6.27 7.52
CA TRP A 72 -0.96 6.70 6.13
C TRP A 72 -1.59 5.63 5.23
N VAL A 73 -1.14 4.38 5.33
CA VAL A 73 -1.69 3.21 4.60
C VAL A 73 -3.20 3.07 4.84
N ALA A 74 -3.62 3.04 6.11
CA ALA A 74 -5.03 2.96 6.47
C ALA A 74 -5.84 4.12 5.85
N LYS A 75 -5.27 5.33 5.81
CA LYS A 75 -5.95 6.50 5.27
C LYS A 75 -6.09 6.45 3.75
N ILE A 76 -5.07 6.01 3.01
CA ILE A 76 -5.10 5.97 1.54
C ILE A 76 -5.95 4.80 1.03
N MET A 77 -5.90 3.63 1.69
CA MET A 77 -6.69 2.46 1.30
C MET A 77 -8.18 2.62 1.58
N ALA A 78 -8.55 3.38 2.63
CA ALA A 78 -9.96 3.65 2.97
C ALA A 78 -10.67 4.59 1.98
N ARG A 79 -9.97 5.14 0.97
CA ARG A 79 -10.58 6.08 0.02
C ARG A 79 -11.65 5.36 -0.82
N PRO A 80 -12.88 5.89 -0.94
CA PRO A 80 -13.95 5.24 -1.70
C PRO A 80 -13.57 4.89 -3.15
N ALA A 81 -12.86 5.81 -3.82
CA ALA A 81 -12.36 5.57 -5.17
C ALA A 81 -11.40 4.39 -5.27
N TRP A 82 -10.52 4.20 -4.26
CA TRP A 82 -9.63 3.05 -4.22
C TRP A 82 -10.38 1.76 -3.95
N ARG A 83 -11.28 1.76 -2.96
CA ARG A 83 -12.13 0.58 -2.66
C ARG A 83 -12.94 0.14 -3.87
N LYS A 84 -13.51 1.10 -4.63
CA LYS A 84 -14.20 0.82 -5.89
C LYS A 84 -13.25 0.23 -6.93
N ALA A 85 -12.02 0.77 -7.05
CA ALA A 85 -11.04 0.24 -7.98
C ALA A 85 -10.61 -1.21 -7.65
N CYS A 86 -10.57 -1.59 -6.38
CA CYS A 86 -10.27 -2.97 -5.97
C CYS A 86 -11.47 -3.92 -6.07
N ASP A 87 -12.69 -3.41 -6.19
CA ASP A 87 -13.90 -4.23 -6.26
C ASP A 87 -14.15 -4.69 -7.70
N ALA A 88 -13.76 -5.92 -8.02
CA ALA A 88 -13.98 -6.54 -9.33
C ALA A 88 -15.44 -6.40 -9.81
N ASN A 89 -16.43 -6.48 -8.92
CA ASN A 89 -17.84 -6.39 -9.29
C ASN A 89 -18.25 -4.98 -9.71
N ALA A 90 -17.61 -3.95 -9.14
CA ALA A 90 -17.85 -2.57 -9.52
C ALA A 90 -17.50 -2.30 -10.99
N TRP A 91 -16.53 -3.03 -11.55
CA TRP A 91 -16.14 -2.90 -12.95
C TRP A 91 -17.12 -3.59 -13.90
N TYR A 92 -17.61 -4.77 -13.54
CA TYR A 92 -18.52 -5.53 -14.40
C TYR A 92 -19.94 -4.97 -14.41
N ASN A 93 -20.45 -4.51 -13.26
CA ASN A 93 -21.80 -3.94 -13.17
C ASN A 93 -21.97 -2.61 -13.93
N GLU A 94 -20.87 -1.89 -14.18
CA GLU A 94 -20.86 -0.67 -15.00
C GLU A 94 -20.76 -0.94 -16.50
N MET A 95 -20.40 -2.16 -16.92
CA MET A 95 -20.36 -2.54 -18.34
C MET A 95 -21.68 -3.13 -18.84
N GLU A 96 -22.55 -3.58 -17.94
CA GLU A 96 -23.87 -4.13 -18.26
C GLU A 96 -25.00 -3.08 -18.32
N ASN A 97 -24.72 -1.82 -17.94
CA ASN A 97 -25.65 -0.69 -18.01
C ASN A 97 -25.19 0.36 -19.03
#